data_AF-A0A968ZUE2-F1
#
_entry.id   AF-A0A968ZUE2-F1
#
_cell.length_a   1.000
_cell.length_b   1.000
_cell.length_c   1.000
_cell.angle_alpha   90.00
_cell.angle_beta   90.00
_cell.angle_gamma   90.00
#
_symmetry.space_group_name_H-M   'P 1'
#
loop_
_entity.id
_entity.type
_entity.pdbx_description
1 polymer ?
#
loop_
_entity_poly.entity_id
_entity_poly.type
_entity_poly.pdbx_seq_one_letter_code
_entity_poly.pdbx_strand_id
1 'polypeptide(L)'
;MPTDTAALRRLIYQATYGLSRQKRTHAAQLGALLRKQDRTFSYEKYSFTKLIDLLEAVPDLVEMERIDPDSSNPNSAPVYYVRPVTDTKRLLTDALTDYDSPDGWVHIDSLMQAICQKAACLTQIWYFRLSAMAIAILKPFRNVDRS
;
A
#
# COMPACT_ATOMS: atom_id res chain seq x y z
N MET A 1 5.88 6.98 -18.68
CA MET A 1 5.99 5.59 -18.19
C MET A 1 5.41 5.51 -16.78
N PRO A 2 4.10 5.16 -16.58
CA PRO A 2 3.75 4.40 -15.36
C PRO A 2 2.41 3.59 -15.40
N THR A 3 1.84 3.22 -16.53
CA THR A 3 0.51 2.56 -16.53
C THR A 3 0.57 1.13 -15.97
N ASP A 4 1.68 0.41 -16.20
CA ASP A 4 1.84 -0.98 -15.79
C ASP A 4 2.14 -1.15 -14.29
N THR A 5 2.70 -0.12 -13.64
CA THR A 5 3.00 -0.17 -12.20
C THR A 5 1.72 -0.14 -11.36
N ALA A 6 0.69 0.61 -11.77
CA ALA A 6 -0.59 0.64 -11.06
C ALA A 6 -1.31 -0.72 -11.14
N ALA A 7 -1.32 -1.35 -12.32
CA ALA A 7 -1.91 -2.66 -12.53
C ALA A 7 -1.18 -3.75 -11.71
N LEU A 8 0.15 -3.75 -11.74
CA LEU A 8 0.96 -4.66 -10.92
C LEU A 8 0.67 -4.51 -9.43
N ARG A 9 0.69 -3.27 -8.93
CA ARG A 9 0.45 -2.99 -7.52
C ARG A 9 -0.94 -3.46 -7.09
N ARG A 10 -1.98 -3.21 -7.90
CA ARG A 10 -3.33 -3.72 -7.65
C ARG A 10 -3.36 -5.25 -7.58
N LEU A 11 -2.68 -5.93 -8.49
CA LEU A 11 -2.60 -7.39 -8.49
C LEU A 11 -1.92 -7.91 -7.21
N ILE A 12 -0.82 -7.27 -6.79
CA ILE A 12 -0.12 -7.62 -5.55
C ILE A 12 -1.04 -7.41 -4.34
N TYR A 13 -1.73 -6.25 -4.26
CA TYR A 13 -2.72 -6.00 -3.22
C TYR A 13 -3.80 -7.08 -3.17
N GLN A 14 -4.37 -7.47 -4.31
CA GLN A 14 -5.41 -8.51 -4.36
C GLN A 14 -4.88 -9.87 -3.92
N ALA A 15 -3.64 -10.21 -4.29
CA ALA A 15 -3.00 -11.47 -3.91
C ALA A 15 -2.65 -11.50 -2.41
N THR A 16 -2.30 -10.35 -1.81
CA THR A 16 -1.91 -10.25 -0.40
C THR A 16 -3.05 -9.87 0.54
N TYR A 17 -4.21 -9.47 0.01
CA TYR A 17 -5.35 -8.98 0.80
C TYR A 17 -5.74 -9.90 1.96
N GLY A 18 -5.79 -11.21 1.71
CA GLY A 18 -6.18 -12.21 2.71
C GLY A 18 -5.02 -12.76 3.54
N LEU A 19 -3.80 -12.27 3.35
CA LEU A 19 -2.64 -12.73 4.10
C LEU A 19 -2.52 -11.95 5.41
N SER A 20 -2.20 -12.66 6.49
CA SER A 20 -1.89 -12.01 7.76
C SER A 20 -0.43 -11.59 7.80
N ARG A 21 -0.16 -10.41 8.36
CA ARG A 21 1.21 -9.93 8.62
C ARG A 21 2.01 -10.85 9.55
N GLN A 22 1.34 -11.58 10.45
CA GLN A 22 2.00 -12.46 11.42
C GLN A 22 2.50 -13.76 10.80
N LYS A 23 1.94 -14.17 9.66
CA LYS A 23 2.25 -15.45 9.02
C LYS A 23 3.25 -15.27 7.88
N ARG A 24 4.37 -15.98 7.97
CA ARG A 24 5.34 -16.12 6.87
C ARG A 24 4.70 -16.91 5.73
N THR A 25 4.69 -16.35 4.53
CA THR A 25 4.24 -17.03 3.31
C THR A 25 5.43 -17.26 2.40
N HIS A 26 5.62 -18.45 1.83
CA HIS A 26 6.73 -18.66 0.89
C HIS A 26 6.54 -17.78 -0.36
N ALA A 27 7.62 -17.21 -0.88
CA ALA A 27 7.56 -16.40 -2.11
C ALA A 27 6.93 -17.17 -3.29
N ALA A 28 7.21 -18.48 -3.40
CA ALA A 28 6.58 -19.34 -4.40
C ALA A 28 5.05 -19.45 -4.24
N GLN A 29 4.56 -19.48 -2.99
CA GLN A 29 3.12 -19.47 -2.70
C GLN A 29 2.49 -18.13 -3.13
N LEU A 30 3.17 -17.00 -2.89
CA LEU A 30 2.71 -15.71 -3.38
C LEU A 30 2.66 -15.68 -4.91
N GLY A 31 3.65 -16.25 -5.60
CA GLY A 31 3.61 -16.42 -7.06
C GLY A 31 2.38 -17.19 -7.54
N ALA A 32 1.99 -18.25 -6.82
CA ALA A 32 0.76 -18.98 -7.12
C ALA A 32 -0.51 -18.15 -6.86
N LEU A 33 -0.52 -17.32 -5.80
CA LEU A 33 -1.63 -16.41 -5.52
C LEU A 33 -1.78 -15.33 -6.59
N LEU A 34 -0.67 -14.76 -7.08
CA LEU A 34 -0.68 -13.79 -8.18
C LEU A 34 -1.29 -14.41 -9.44
N ARG A 35 -0.90 -15.65 -9.80
CA ARG A 35 -1.48 -16.38 -10.93
C ARG A 35 -2.94 -16.77 -10.74
N LYS A 36 -3.38 -16.93 -9.49
CA LYS A 36 -4.80 -17.19 -9.17
C LYS A 36 -5.66 -15.95 -9.45
N GLN A 37 -5.12 -14.75 -9.23
CA GLN A 37 -5.81 -13.48 -9.51
C GLN A 37 -5.73 -13.10 -11.00
N ASP A 38 -4.56 -13.29 -11.63
CA ASP A 38 -4.36 -13.11 -13.07
C ASP A 38 -3.60 -14.31 -13.65
N ARG A 39 -4.31 -15.15 -14.42
CA ARG A 39 -3.73 -16.35 -15.04
C ARG A 39 -2.61 -16.05 -16.03
N THR A 40 -2.59 -14.83 -16.58
CA THR A 40 -1.56 -14.38 -17.54
C THR A 40 -0.35 -13.76 -16.86
N PHE A 41 -0.35 -13.72 -15.52
CA PHE A 41 0.73 -13.13 -14.75
C PHE A 41 2.07 -13.81 -15.01
N SER A 42 3.03 -13.00 -15.45
CA SER A 42 4.46 -13.30 -15.48
C SER A 42 5.21 -12.07 -15.00
N TYR A 43 6.24 -12.25 -14.17
CA TYR A 43 7.11 -11.15 -13.72
C TYR A 43 7.87 -10.51 -14.90
N GLU A 44 8.10 -11.25 -15.98
CA GLU A 44 8.74 -10.76 -17.22
C GLU A 44 7.88 -9.69 -17.92
N LYS A 45 6.55 -9.76 -17.81
CA LYS A 45 5.62 -8.73 -18.33
C LYS A 45 5.88 -7.36 -17.72
N TYR A 46 6.47 -7.34 -16.53
CA TYR A 46 6.81 -6.14 -15.77
C TYR A 46 8.31 -5.85 -15.75
N SER A 47 9.08 -6.45 -16.67
CA SER A 47 10.52 -6.26 -16.83
C SER A 47 11.37 -6.75 -15.65
N PHE A 48 10.91 -7.75 -14.90
CA PHE A 48 11.69 -8.43 -13.86
C PHE A 48 12.20 -9.78 -14.34
N THR A 49 13.36 -10.21 -13.84
CA THR A 49 13.95 -11.51 -14.20
C THR A 49 13.48 -12.64 -13.29
N LYS A 50 13.19 -12.31 -12.03
CA LYS A 50 12.70 -13.24 -11.02
C LYS A 50 11.55 -12.62 -10.24
N LEU A 51 10.71 -13.47 -9.68
CA LEU A 51 9.64 -13.04 -8.77
C LEU A 51 10.20 -12.29 -7.55
N ILE A 52 11.37 -12.68 -7.06
CA ILE A 52 12.03 -12.02 -5.91
C ILE A 52 12.33 -10.56 -6.24
N ASP A 53 12.96 -10.29 -7.39
CA ASP A 53 13.26 -8.92 -7.85
C ASP A 53 12.00 -8.04 -7.92
N LEU A 54 10.89 -8.61 -8.39
CA LEU A 54 9.61 -7.91 -8.47
C LEU A 54 9.09 -7.53 -7.09
N LEU A 55 9.20 -8.43 -6.12
CA LEU A 55 8.72 -8.21 -4.75
C LEU A 55 9.63 -7.24 -4.00
N GLU A 56 10.95 -7.28 -4.25
CA GLU A 56 11.92 -6.32 -3.71
C GLU A 56 11.67 -4.89 -4.24
N ALA A 57 11.11 -4.75 -5.44
CA ALA A 57 10.76 -3.46 -6.03
C ALA A 57 9.47 -2.83 -5.46
N VAL A 58 8.72 -3.54 -4.61
CA VAL A 58 7.50 -3.04 -3.96
C VAL A 58 7.54 -3.20 -2.43
N PRO A 59 8.56 -2.65 -1.75
CA PRO A 59 8.76 -2.82 -0.30
C PRO A 59 7.67 -2.16 0.54
N ASP A 60 6.87 -1.27 -0.06
CA ASP A 60 5.73 -0.63 0.57
C ASP A 60 4.48 -1.52 0.62
N LEU A 61 4.45 -2.60 -0.18
CA LEU A 61 3.35 -3.57 -0.21
C LEU A 61 3.68 -4.85 0.53
N VAL A 62 4.91 -5.32 0.38
CA VAL A 62 5.38 -6.58 0.94
C VAL A 62 6.72 -6.44 1.63
N GLU A 63 6.85 -7.10 2.77
CA GLU A 63 8.08 -7.28 3.49
C GLU A 63 8.66 -8.66 3.16
N MET A 64 9.96 -8.70 2.87
CA MET A 64 10.67 -9.92 2.49
C MET A 64 11.67 -10.33 3.56
N GLU A 65 11.72 -11.62 3.82
CA GLU A 65 12.67 -12.24 4.74
C GLU A 65 13.38 -13.38 4.01
N ARG A 66 14.70 -13.28 3.93
CA ARG A 66 15.56 -14.34 3.40
C ARG A 66 16.10 -15.16 4.56
N ILE A 67 15.92 -16.48 4.49
CA ILE A 67 16.56 -17.43 5.38
C ILE A 67 17.69 -18.09 4.59
N ASP A 68 18.92 -17.82 5.02
CA ASP A 68 20.09 -18.45 4.46
C ASP A 68 20.11 -19.95 4.80
N PRO A 69 20.65 -20.77 3.90
CA PRO A 69 20.74 -22.21 4.11
C PRO A 69 21.57 -22.53 5.35
N ASP A 70 21.20 -23.62 6.02
CA ASP A 70 21.98 -24.12 7.15
C ASP A 70 23.40 -24.47 6.68
N SER A 71 24.38 -23.93 7.39
CA SER A 71 25.81 -24.21 7.22
C SER A 71 26.15 -25.71 7.27
N SER A 72 25.31 -26.52 7.91
CA SER A 72 25.45 -27.98 7.97
C SER A 72 25.07 -28.69 6.66
N ASN A 73 24.33 -28.02 5.76
CA ASN A 73 23.85 -28.59 4.51
C ASN A 73 24.10 -27.64 3.32
N PRO A 74 25.33 -27.63 2.77
CA PRO A 74 25.81 -26.62 1.81
C PRO A 74 25.08 -26.61 0.45
N ASN A 75 24.26 -27.63 0.16
CA ASN A 75 23.45 -27.70 -1.06
C ASN A 75 22.06 -27.06 -0.92
N SER A 76 21.71 -26.55 0.25
CA SER A 76 20.39 -25.95 0.47
C SER A 76 20.35 -24.56 -0.19
N ALA A 77 19.28 -24.27 -0.93
CA ALA A 77 19.07 -22.94 -1.52
C ALA A 77 18.47 -21.98 -0.48
N PRO A 78 18.72 -20.66 -0.58
CA PRO A 78 18.08 -19.67 0.29
C PRO A 78 16.57 -19.68 0.11
N VAL A 79 15.85 -19.59 1.24
CA VAL A 79 14.39 -19.59 1.27
C VAL A 79 13.88 -18.16 1.48
N TYR A 80 12.95 -17.74 0.62
CA TYR A 80 12.34 -16.41 0.71
C TYR A 80 10.92 -16.51 1.25
N TYR A 81 10.68 -15.79 2.34
CA TYR A 81 9.37 -15.56 2.92
C TYR A 81 8.92 -14.13 2.63
N VAL A 82 7.60 -13.98 2.50
CA VAL A 82 6.94 -12.73 2.17
C VAL A 82 5.77 -12.54 3.13
N ARG A 83 5.56 -11.29 3.57
CA ARG A 83 4.42 -10.88 4.39
C ARG A 83 3.90 -9.55 3.88
N PRO A 84 2.59 -9.27 3.98
CA PRO A 84 2.11 -7.94 3.67
C PRO A 84 2.63 -6.94 4.73
N VAL A 85 3.01 -5.74 4.29
CA VAL A 85 3.38 -4.66 5.22
C VAL A 85 2.20 -4.29 6.12
N THR A 86 0.99 -4.32 5.55
CA THR A 86 -0.26 -4.00 6.24
C THR A 86 -1.26 -5.13 6.08
N ASP A 87 -1.83 -5.60 7.20
CA ASP A 87 -2.95 -6.54 7.20
C ASP A 87 -4.23 -5.81 6.74
N THR A 88 -4.36 -5.70 5.42
CA THR A 88 -5.35 -4.83 4.79
C THR A 88 -6.77 -5.30 5.09
N LYS A 89 -7.02 -6.62 5.05
CA LYS A 89 -8.32 -7.18 5.41
C LYS A 89 -8.69 -6.85 6.85
N ARG A 90 -7.76 -7.02 7.78
CA ARG A 90 -8.00 -6.65 9.18
C ARG A 90 -8.25 -5.15 9.32
N LEU A 91 -7.41 -4.31 8.75
CA LEU A 91 -7.56 -2.85 8.81
C LEU A 91 -8.92 -2.39 8.27
N LEU A 92 -9.36 -2.93 7.13
CA LEU A 92 -10.69 -2.64 6.59
C LEU A 92 -11.80 -3.18 7.48
N THR A 93 -11.65 -4.39 8.01
CA THR A 93 -12.66 -4.99 8.91
C THR A 93 -12.79 -4.17 10.18
N ASP A 94 -11.68 -3.78 10.81
CA ASP A 94 -11.64 -2.94 12.00
C ASP A 94 -12.28 -1.57 11.70
N ALA A 95 -11.89 -0.92 10.59
CA ALA A 95 -12.44 0.38 10.19
C ALA A 95 -13.94 0.35 9.86
N LEU A 96 -14.45 -0.77 9.33
CA LEU A 96 -15.86 -0.95 9.02
C LEU A 96 -16.67 -1.42 10.23
N THR A 97 -16.03 -2.03 11.23
CA THR A 97 -16.71 -2.43 12.48
C THR A 97 -17.19 -1.22 13.26
N ASP A 98 -16.42 -0.13 13.24
CA ASP A 98 -16.76 1.13 13.90
C ASP A 98 -17.74 1.99 13.06
N TYR A 99 -18.17 1.51 11.90
CA TYR A 99 -19.11 2.23 11.04
C TYR A 99 -20.53 2.06 11.57
N ASP A 100 -21.05 3.13 12.19
CA ASP A 100 -22.41 3.18 12.71
C ASP A 100 -23.42 3.19 11.55
N SER A 101 -23.91 2.00 11.20
CA SER A 101 -24.98 1.82 10.22
C SER A 101 -26.26 1.38 10.92
N PRO A 102 -27.40 2.05 10.68
CA PRO A 102 -28.66 1.76 11.36
C PRO A 102 -29.21 0.35 11.07
N ASP A 103 -28.80 -0.28 9.97
CA ASP A 103 -29.19 -1.64 9.60
C ASP A 103 -28.06 -2.67 9.76
N GLY A 104 -26.87 -2.24 10.21
CA GLY A 104 -25.67 -3.09 10.33
C GLY A 104 -24.98 -3.41 8.99
N TRP A 105 -25.41 -2.81 7.88
CA TRP A 105 -24.78 -2.96 6.56
C TRP A 105 -23.98 -1.73 6.19
N VAL A 106 -22.78 -1.95 5.65
CA VAL A 106 -22.00 -0.86 5.02
C VAL A 106 -22.42 -0.74 3.57
N HIS A 107 -23.26 0.23 3.26
CA HIS A 107 -23.66 0.53 1.89
C HIS A 107 -22.51 1.16 1.11
N ILE A 108 -22.24 0.68 -0.10
CA ILE A 108 -21.14 1.17 -0.96
C ILE A 108 -21.29 2.67 -1.21
N ASP A 109 -22.52 3.17 -1.42
CA ASP A 109 -22.77 4.59 -1.67
C ASP A 109 -22.41 5.45 -0.46
N SER A 110 -22.74 5.00 0.76
CA SER A 110 -22.37 5.67 2.00
C SER A 110 -20.86 5.67 2.24
N LEU A 111 -20.18 4.57 1.90
CA LEU A 111 -18.72 4.48 1.93
C LEU A 111 -18.08 5.42 0.90
N MET A 112 -18.59 5.45 -0.33
CA MET A 112 -18.12 6.37 -1.38
C MET A 112 -18.33 7.82 -0.97
N GLN A 113 -19.48 8.16 -0.40
CA GLN A 113 -19.77 9.50 0.11
C GLN A 113 -18.80 9.89 1.23
N ALA A 114 -18.53 9.00 2.18
CA ALA A 114 -17.56 9.23 3.26
C ALA A 114 -16.13 9.40 2.74
N ILE A 115 -15.71 8.61 1.75
CA ILE A 115 -14.40 8.76 1.08
C ILE A 115 -14.32 10.11 0.36
N CYS A 116 -15.36 10.48 -0.40
CA CYS A 116 -15.43 11.77 -1.08
C CYS A 116 -15.37 12.96 -0.11
N GLN A 117 -16.05 12.87 1.03
CA GLN A 117 -16.02 13.90 2.08
C GLN A 117 -14.63 14.00 2.73
N LYS A 118 -13.99 12.88 3.07
CA LYS A 118 -12.62 12.87 3.61
C LYS A 118 -11.60 13.41 2.60
N ALA A 119 -11.73 13.04 1.32
CA ALA A 119 -10.87 13.56 0.26
C ALA A 119 -11.01 15.07 0.13
N ALA A 120 -12.23 15.61 0.08
CA ALA A 120 -12.49 17.05 0.01
C ALA A 120 -11.94 17.82 1.23
N CYS A 121 -12.07 17.24 2.43
CA CYS A 121 -11.52 17.80 3.68
C CYS A 121 -9.99 17.87 3.64
N LEU A 122 -9.32 16.80 3.17
CA LEU A 122 -7.87 16.80 3.00
C LEU A 122 -7.44 17.89 2.01
N THR A 123 -8.11 18.04 0.86
CA THR A 123 -7.79 19.11 -0.11
C THR A 123 -7.93 20.50 0.48
N GLN A 124 -8.95 20.73 1.33
CA GLN A 124 -9.11 22.00 2.05
C GLN A 124 -7.98 22.25 3.05
N ILE A 125 -7.56 21.26 3.82
CA ILE A 125 -6.44 21.40 4.77
C ILE A 125 -5.14 21.76 4.04
N TRP A 126 -4.88 21.13 2.88
CA TRP A 126 -3.73 21.48 2.05
C TRP A 126 -3.83 22.90 1.48
N TYR A 127 -5.01 23.33 1.02
CA TYR A 127 -5.26 24.70 0.56
C TYR A 127 -5.06 25.74 1.66
N PHE A 128 -5.56 25.49 2.87
CA PHE A 128 -5.37 26.38 4.02
C PHE A 128 -3.90 26.47 4.45
N ARG A 129 -3.15 25.36 4.43
CA ARG A 129 -1.71 25.37 4.76
C ARG A 129 -0.87 26.08 3.70
N LEU A 130 -1.16 25.89 2.42
CA LEU A 130 -0.50 26.63 1.33
C LEU A 130 -0.83 28.12 1.36
N SER A 131 -2.09 28.48 1.63
CA SER A 131 -2.51 29.88 1.75
C SER A 131 -1.90 30.56 2.98
N ALA A 132 -1.82 29.85 4.12
CA ALA A 132 -1.17 30.37 5.32
C ALA A 132 0.34 30.57 5.12
N MET A 133 1.04 29.67 4.41
CA MET A 133 2.44 29.88 4.03
C MET A 133 2.60 31.06 3.06
N ALA A 134 1.72 31.22 2.07
CA ALA A 134 1.77 32.35 1.15
C ALA A 134 1.56 33.70 1.86
N ILE A 135 0.65 33.76 2.85
CA ILE A 135 0.41 34.95 3.67
C ILE A 135 1.60 35.24 4.61
N ALA A 136 2.26 34.21 5.14
CA ALA A 136 3.45 34.37 5.97
C ALA A 136 4.67 34.89 5.18
N ILE A 137 4.78 34.54 3.90
CA ILE A 137 5.83 35.04 2.99
C ILE A 137 5.54 36.50 2.55
N LEU A 138 4.28 36.93 2.54
CA LEU A 138 3.86 38.29 2.15
C LEU A 138 3.82 39.30 3.31
N LYS A 139 4.19 38.93 4.55
CA LYS A 139 4.38 39.87 5.67
C LYS A 139 5.86 40.06 5.99
N PRO A 140 6.57 40.87 5.21
CA PRO A 140 7.36 41.94 5.82
C PRO A 140 7.00 43.30 5.19
N PHE A 141 7.24 44.40 5.91
CA PHE A 141 6.93 45.79 5.56
C PHE A 141 5.53 46.32 5.91
N ARG A 142 5.25 46.43 7.21
CA ARG A 142 4.51 47.61 7.70
C ARG A 142 4.89 47.93 9.14
N ASN A 143 6.03 48.58 9.30
CA ASN A 143 6.33 49.64 10.27
C ASN A 143 7.84 49.79 10.36
N VAL A 144 8.39 50.90 9.89
CA VAL A 144 9.10 51.90 10.70
C VAL A 144 9.13 53.16 9.83
N ASP A 145 8.47 54.22 10.28
CA ASP A 145 9.00 55.59 10.25
C ASP A 145 8.05 56.48 11.05
N ARG A 146 8.31 56.52 12.36
CA ARG A 146 8.03 57.69 13.19
C ARG A 146 9.37 58.35 13.45
N SER A 147 9.62 59.47 12.78
CA SER A 147 10.42 60.58 13.32
C SER A 147 9.84 61.87 12.76
#